data_AF-A0A929NR83-F1
#
_entry.id   AF-A0A929NR83-F1
#
_cell.length_a   1.000
_cell.length_b   1.000
_cell.length_c   1.000
_cell.angle_alpha   90.00
_cell.angle_beta   90.00
_cell.angle_gamma   90.00
#
_symmetry.space_group_name_H-M   'P 1'
#
loop_
_entity.id
_entity.type
_entity.pdbx_description
1 polymer ?
#
loop_
_entity_poly.entity_id
_entity_poly.type
_entity_poly.pdbx_seq_one_letter_code
_entity_poly.pdbx_strand_id
1 'polypeptide(L)'
;MDCHGIEGFDTEFPNGDARQIHVSPERFEQSVHGKRFCVECHKDIIEIPHEEFVDRKVSCVQCHRSLWDTAQREGKTEEFARLGEVVQQIDSYMGSVHARPNDEDQSHTNATCYDCHNAHYISPIEAEVGATSRLEIPNICGNCHAEQREAYSKSVHGIEVFLKGNRYAAVCTDCHTTHTIESPQADSIRVAITRNCGNCHERQYETYTGTYHGQVNTLGYAYTAKCFDCHGSHEIKRVDGESSMVHPDNRLATCRKCHADATAGFASFQPHGNTGDFDRYPYMWIASKFMFVLLGGVFAFFWAHSALWFYREYKDRKERRKTLHVQTDLQPQPEKKYVRRWGPVWRIAHLLLALAVMTLVLTGTSVLFAERDWAQFAMWLLGGPENAAFLHRIAAGTFITLFFGHLLSFSVYLVRNWKEFKIFGPHSLVPNLQDLGDMVAMFTWFFGRGPRPIFDRWAYWEKFDYWAPFWGMAIIGVSGAMMWFPALTASVLPGWVFNVATIVHGEEAFLAAVFLFSVHFFNVHFRPDKFPQDIVMFTGAMPLEEFKDEHTLEYQRLVETGELENRLVEAPSAPMTFFSKVLGATLIIIGLTLLVLVLTAFWEHTIA
;
A
#
# COMPACT_ATOMS: atom_id res chain seq x y z
N MET A 1 -35.47 44.07 23.71
CA MET A 1 -34.83 43.56 24.94
C MET A 1 -35.63 43.89 26.20
N ASP A 2 -36.60 44.80 26.13
CA ASP A 2 -37.33 45.27 27.32
C ASP A 2 -38.12 44.17 28.06
N CYS A 3 -38.56 43.11 27.37
CA CYS A 3 -39.17 41.93 28.00
C CYS A 3 -38.17 40.78 28.15
N HIS A 4 -37.62 40.29 27.03
CA HIS A 4 -36.72 39.13 27.03
C HIS A 4 -35.34 39.39 27.65
N GLY A 5 -34.96 40.62 27.92
CA GLY A 5 -33.71 40.96 28.62
C GLY A 5 -33.82 40.95 30.14
N ILE A 6 -35.02 40.68 30.68
CA ILE A 6 -35.25 40.58 32.12
C ILE A 6 -34.77 39.21 32.61
N GLU A 7 -33.90 39.20 33.60
CA GLU A 7 -33.38 37.97 34.20
C GLU A 7 -34.50 37.14 34.83
N GLY A 8 -34.52 35.83 34.53
CA GLY A 8 -35.57 34.91 35.01
C GLY A 8 -36.91 35.06 34.30
N PHE A 9 -36.98 35.73 33.15
CA PHE A 9 -38.18 35.78 32.34
C PHE A 9 -38.45 34.42 31.68
N ASP A 10 -39.50 33.76 32.14
CA ASP A 10 -39.92 32.41 31.75
C ASP A 10 -41.38 32.44 31.25
N THR A 11 -41.72 31.51 30.36
CA THR A 11 -43.10 31.30 29.92
C THR A 11 -43.43 29.81 29.84
N GLU A 12 -44.69 29.47 30.12
CA GLU A 12 -45.22 28.11 29.93
C GLU A 12 -45.66 27.95 28.47
N PHE A 13 -45.13 26.92 27.82
CA PHE A 13 -45.51 26.58 26.45
C PHE A 13 -46.82 25.77 26.45
N PRO A 14 -47.58 25.77 25.33
CA PRO A 14 -48.85 25.04 25.22
C PRO A 14 -48.76 23.52 25.50
N ASN A 15 -47.55 22.95 25.47
CA ASN A 15 -47.26 21.56 25.79
C ASN A 15 -46.99 21.30 27.30
N GLY A 16 -47.07 22.33 28.14
CA GLY A 16 -46.83 22.26 29.58
C GLY A 16 -45.37 22.44 30.02
N ASP A 17 -44.45 22.67 29.08
CA ASP A 17 -43.04 22.91 29.41
C ASP A 17 -42.83 24.38 29.77
N ALA A 18 -42.27 24.67 30.95
CA ALA A 18 -41.70 25.97 31.24
C ALA A 18 -40.35 26.09 30.51
N ARG A 19 -40.17 27.10 29.65
CA ARG A 19 -38.85 27.42 29.10
C ARG A 19 -38.44 28.83 29.48
N GLN A 20 -37.17 28.94 29.86
CA GLN A 20 -36.51 30.23 30.06
C GLN A 20 -36.36 30.93 28.71
N ILE A 21 -37.00 32.09 28.57
CA ILE A 21 -37.00 32.92 27.36
C ILE A 21 -36.15 34.20 27.54
N HIS A 22 -35.38 34.26 28.62
CA HIS A 22 -34.40 35.30 28.89
C HIS A 22 -33.21 35.23 27.93
N VAL A 23 -32.89 36.37 27.31
CA VAL A 23 -31.71 36.62 26.50
C VAL A 23 -30.90 37.76 27.12
N SER A 24 -29.71 37.45 27.61
CA SER A 24 -28.76 38.42 28.17
C SER A 24 -28.32 39.42 27.09
N PRO A 25 -28.62 40.72 27.24
CA PRO A 25 -28.25 41.72 26.24
C PRO A 25 -26.73 41.83 26.04
N GLU A 26 -25.98 41.81 27.13
CA GLU A 26 -24.51 41.89 27.12
C GLU A 26 -23.89 40.70 26.37
N ARG A 27 -24.36 39.47 26.63
CA ARG A 27 -23.85 38.29 25.93
C ARG A 27 -24.28 38.24 24.47
N PHE A 28 -25.49 38.71 24.15
CA PHE A 28 -25.97 38.76 22.77
C PHE A 28 -25.17 39.76 21.94
N GLU A 29 -24.87 40.94 22.49
CA GLU A 29 -24.08 41.98 21.82
C GLU A 29 -22.66 41.49 21.46
N GLN A 30 -22.09 40.61 22.27
CA GLN A 30 -20.79 39.98 22.02
C GLN A 30 -20.83 38.83 20.99
N SER A 31 -22.02 38.39 20.58
CA SER A 31 -22.16 37.34 19.57
C SER A 31 -21.84 37.86 18.16
N VAL A 32 -21.57 36.95 17.22
CA VAL A 32 -21.40 37.31 15.79
C VAL A 32 -22.65 37.93 15.17
N HIS A 33 -23.81 37.79 15.83
CA HIS A 33 -25.08 38.39 15.43
C HIS A 33 -25.49 39.59 16.31
N GLY A 34 -24.64 40.06 17.23
CA GLY A 34 -25.01 41.07 18.22
C GLY A 34 -25.44 42.43 17.66
N LYS A 35 -25.10 42.72 16.39
CA LYS A 35 -25.52 43.93 15.67
C LYS A 35 -26.86 43.78 14.94
N ARG A 36 -27.48 42.60 14.96
CA ARG A 36 -28.76 42.30 14.29
C ARG A 36 -29.93 42.61 15.22
N PHE A 37 -31.03 43.09 14.64
CA PHE A 37 -32.28 43.22 15.39
C PHE A 37 -32.97 41.85 15.54
N CYS A 38 -33.66 41.62 16.67
CA CYS A 38 -34.35 40.36 16.94
C CYS A 38 -35.33 39.96 15.81
N VAL A 39 -36.04 40.94 15.24
CA VAL A 39 -37.00 40.75 14.14
C VAL A 39 -36.36 40.39 12.80
N GLU A 40 -35.04 40.54 12.64
CA GLU A 40 -34.33 40.06 11.44
C GLU A 40 -34.28 38.53 11.41
N CYS A 41 -34.26 37.89 12.59
CA CYS A 41 -34.31 36.44 12.75
C CYS A 41 -35.76 35.97 12.98
N HIS A 42 -36.48 36.65 13.88
CA HIS A 42 -37.87 36.38 14.23
C HIS A 42 -38.83 37.22 13.38
N LYS A 43 -38.84 36.96 12.07
CA LYS A 43 -39.58 37.78 11.09
C LYS A 43 -41.11 37.75 11.25
N ASP A 44 -41.62 36.77 11.99
CA ASP A 44 -43.05 36.60 12.23
C ASP A 44 -43.54 37.42 13.44
N ILE A 45 -42.63 38.06 14.19
CA ILE A 45 -42.99 38.99 15.27
C ILE A 45 -43.38 40.34 14.64
N ILE A 46 -44.68 40.55 14.48
CA ILE A 46 -45.26 41.76 13.86
C ILE A 46 -45.86 42.75 14.86
N GLU A 47 -46.08 42.33 16.12
CA GLU A 47 -46.60 43.17 17.20
C GLU A 47 -46.05 42.73 18.57
N ILE A 48 -46.05 43.65 19.56
CA ILE A 48 -45.61 43.37 20.94
C ILE A 48 -46.68 43.90 21.90
N PRO A 49 -47.21 43.09 22.84
CA PRO A 49 -46.97 41.65 23.03
C PRO A 49 -47.44 40.83 21.81
N HIS A 50 -46.67 39.83 21.39
CA HIS A 50 -47.03 38.99 20.22
C HIS A 50 -48.10 37.94 20.62
N GLU A 51 -49.23 37.88 19.91
CA GLU A 51 -50.44 37.15 20.36
C GLU A 51 -50.52 35.66 19.99
N GLU A 52 -49.69 35.13 19.08
CA GLU A 52 -49.73 33.71 18.68
C GLU A 52 -48.36 33.02 18.69
N PHE A 53 -48.31 31.80 19.26
CA PHE A 53 -47.21 30.85 19.07
C PHE A 53 -47.29 30.27 17.65
N VAL A 54 -46.74 30.98 16.67
CA VAL A 54 -46.47 30.37 15.37
C VAL A 54 -45.24 29.48 15.54
N ASP A 55 -45.38 28.16 15.36
CA ASP A 55 -44.25 27.22 15.36
C ASP A 55 -43.41 27.36 14.09
N ARG A 56 -42.80 28.55 13.92
CA ARG A 56 -41.91 28.87 12.83
C ARG A 56 -40.50 29.05 13.38
N LYS A 57 -39.69 28.02 13.20
CA LYS A 57 -38.30 27.99 13.67
C LYS A 57 -37.42 28.91 12.82
N VAL A 58 -36.57 29.70 13.48
CA VAL A 58 -35.55 30.52 12.84
C VAL A 58 -34.62 29.63 12.02
N SER A 59 -34.48 29.91 10.73
CA SER A 59 -33.62 29.13 9.83
C SER A 59 -32.29 29.84 9.58
N CYS A 60 -31.23 29.37 10.24
CA CYS A 60 -29.86 29.82 9.99
C CYS A 60 -29.48 29.61 8.52
N VAL A 61 -29.78 28.43 7.97
CA VAL A 61 -29.44 28.03 6.59
C VAL A 61 -30.04 28.98 5.56
N GLN A 62 -31.35 29.27 5.65
CA GLN A 62 -32.02 30.14 4.69
C GLN A 62 -31.49 31.58 4.77
N CYS A 63 -31.26 32.09 5.99
CA CYS A 63 -30.73 33.44 6.19
C CYS A 63 -29.33 33.58 5.57
N HIS A 64 -28.41 32.69 5.92
CA HIS A 64 -27.03 32.75 5.45
C HIS A 64 -26.93 32.58 3.92
N ARG A 65 -27.68 31.64 3.32
CA ARG A 65 -27.71 31.48 1.86
C ARG A 65 -28.27 32.71 1.16
N SER A 66 -29.40 33.25 1.63
CA SER A 66 -30.02 34.43 1.03
C SER A 66 -29.12 35.67 1.07
N LEU A 67 -28.37 35.86 2.17
CA LEU A 67 -27.40 36.94 2.30
C LEU A 67 -26.22 36.74 1.34
N TRP A 68 -25.73 35.50 1.21
CA TRP A 68 -24.63 35.18 0.31
C TRP A 68 -25.00 35.33 -1.16
N ASP A 69 -26.18 34.85 -1.56
CA ASP A 69 -26.70 35.01 -2.93
C ASP A 69 -26.85 36.49 -3.31
N THR A 70 -27.20 37.34 -2.33
CA THR A 70 -27.24 38.80 -2.52
C THR A 70 -25.84 39.37 -2.70
N ALA A 71 -24.89 38.99 -1.84
CA ALA A 71 -23.51 39.42 -1.97
C ALA A 71 -22.88 39.01 -3.31
N GLN A 72 -23.20 37.81 -3.82
CA GLN A 72 -22.77 37.33 -5.13
C GLN A 72 -23.35 38.16 -6.27
N ARG A 73 -24.67 38.43 -6.25
CA ARG A 73 -25.33 39.27 -7.28
C ARG A 73 -24.83 40.70 -7.31
N GLU A 74 -24.46 41.25 -6.16
CA GLU A 74 -23.94 42.62 -6.03
C GLU A 74 -22.42 42.72 -6.26
N GLY A 75 -21.72 41.62 -6.51
CA GLY A 75 -20.26 41.63 -6.70
C GLY A 75 -19.47 41.95 -5.43
N LYS A 76 -20.03 41.67 -4.24
CA LYS A 76 -19.45 41.98 -2.93
C LYS A 76 -18.87 40.75 -2.21
N THR A 77 -18.50 39.71 -2.95
CA THR A 77 -18.04 38.44 -2.36
C THR A 77 -16.78 38.59 -1.51
N GLU A 78 -15.89 39.52 -1.84
CA GLU A 78 -14.68 39.82 -1.04
C GLU A 78 -15.03 40.48 0.31
N GLU A 79 -15.98 41.42 0.31
CA GLU A 79 -16.47 42.09 1.54
C GLU A 79 -17.15 41.10 2.48
N PHE A 80 -17.86 40.12 1.93
CA PHE A 80 -18.59 39.09 2.67
C PHE A 80 -17.89 37.72 2.69
N ALA A 81 -16.56 37.67 2.52
CA ALA A 81 -15.82 36.40 2.42
C ALA A 81 -16.14 35.40 3.55
N ARG A 82 -16.24 35.89 4.80
CA ARG A 82 -16.59 35.05 5.97
C ARG A 82 -17.99 34.43 5.86
N LEU A 83 -18.95 35.14 5.26
CA LEU A 83 -20.28 34.60 5.00
C LEU A 83 -20.23 33.46 3.98
N GLY A 84 -19.37 33.58 2.96
CA GLY A 84 -19.11 32.51 2.00
C GLY A 84 -18.55 31.25 2.65
N GLU A 85 -17.60 31.39 3.58
CA GLU A 85 -17.09 30.26 4.38
C GLU A 85 -18.20 29.59 5.20
N VAL A 86 -19.06 30.39 5.86
CA VAL A 86 -20.18 29.84 6.63
C VAL A 86 -21.17 29.08 5.74
N VAL A 87 -21.47 29.59 4.54
CA VAL A 87 -22.33 28.87 3.57
C VAL A 87 -21.68 27.55 3.12
N GLN A 88 -20.36 27.52 2.92
CA GLN A 88 -19.65 26.28 2.62
C GLN A 88 -19.72 25.26 3.77
N GLN A 89 -19.61 25.73 5.03
CA GLN A 89 -19.79 24.87 6.20
C GLN A 89 -21.23 24.37 6.34
N ILE A 90 -22.23 25.21 6.01
CA ILE A 90 -23.62 24.81 5.92
C ILE A 90 -23.78 23.69 4.90
N ASP A 91 -23.20 23.82 3.70
CA ASP A 91 -23.32 22.80 2.66
C ASP A 91 -22.67 21.48 3.08
N SER A 92 -21.52 21.56 3.78
CA SER A 92 -20.87 20.40 4.40
C SER A 92 -21.77 19.73 5.44
N TYR A 93 -22.35 20.53 6.34
CA TYR A 93 -23.29 20.07 7.36
C TYR A 93 -24.51 19.38 6.76
N MET A 94 -25.10 19.95 5.71
CA MET A 94 -26.25 19.37 5.01
C MET A 94 -25.95 17.98 4.43
N GLY A 95 -24.67 17.68 4.15
CA GLY A 95 -24.22 16.36 3.72
C GLY A 95 -24.06 15.34 4.87
N SER A 96 -23.95 15.80 6.11
CA SER A 96 -23.67 14.98 7.30
C SER A 96 -24.86 14.10 7.71
N VAL A 97 -24.61 13.12 8.60
CA VAL A 97 -25.69 12.32 9.23
C VAL A 97 -26.54 13.12 10.20
N HIS A 98 -26.03 14.23 10.74
CA HIS A 98 -26.75 15.10 11.67
C HIS A 98 -27.85 15.91 10.98
N ALA A 99 -27.63 16.31 9.72
CA ALA A 99 -28.63 17.04 8.94
C ALA A 99 -29.71 16.14 8.31
N ARG A 100 -29.73 14.85 8.64
CA ARG A 100 -30.69 13.87 8.10
C ARG A 100 -31.58 13.35 9.23
N PRO A 101 -32.83 12.95 8.93
CA PRO A 101 -33.63 12.18 9.87
C PRO A 101 -33.02 10.80 10.13
N ASN A 102 -33.35 10.19 11.26
CA ASN A 102 -33.04 8.78 11.51
C ASN A 102 -34.21 7.86 11.10
N ASP A 103 -33.98 6.55 11.16
CA ASP A 103 -34.95 5.54 10.74
C ASP A 103 -36.15 5.43 11.70
N GLU A 104 -35.99 5.81 12.98
CA GLU A 104 -37.03 5.72 14.01
C GLU A 104 -37.99 6.93 13.97
N ASP A 105 -37.46 8.12 13.70
CA ASP A 105 -38.22 9.35 13.57
C ASP A 105 -37.77 10.17 12.35
N GLN A 106 -38.61 10.12 11.31
CA GLN A 106 -38.41 10.85 10.06
C GLN A 106 -38.99 12.28 10.09
N SER A 107 -39.59 12.71 11.20
CA SER A 107 -40.23 14.03 11.30
C SER A 107 -39.25 15.19 11.49
N HIS A 108 -38.02 14.91 11.94
CA HIS A 108 -36.99 15.92 12.19
C HIS A 108 -35.59 15.40 11.88
N THR A 109 -34.62 16.30 11.75
CA THR A 109 -33.21 15.94 11.56
C THR A 109 -32.55 15.56 12.89
N ASN A 110 -31.52 14.71 12.86
CA ASN A 110 -30.82 14.24 14.06
C ASN A 110 -30.22 15.36 14.91
N ALA A 111 -29.76 16.44 14.29
CA ALA A 111 -29.42 17.68 14.96
C ALA A 111 -29.71 18.88 14.05
N THR A 112 -29.55 20.07 14.59
CA THR A 112 -29.64 21.36 13.90
C THR A 112 -28.49 22.26 14.32
N CYS A 113 -28.32 23.38 13.63
CA CYS A 113 -27.23 24.32 13.93
C CYS A 113 -27.25 24.80 15.38
N TYR A 114 -28.43 24.95 15.99
CA TYR A 114 -28.56 25.46 17.36
C TYR A 114 -28.41 24.39 18.46
N ASP A 115 -28.26 23.11 18.08
CA ASP A 115 -27.92 22.04 19.02
C ASP A 115 -26.41 22.00 19.29
N CYS A 116 -25.60 22.44 18.31
CA CYS A 116 -24.15 22.54 18.41
C CYS A 116 -23.66 23.97 18.68
N HIS A 117 -24.33 24.97 18.11
CA HIS A 117 -24.07 26.39 18.36
C HIS A 117 -25.19 26.97 19.22
N ASN A 118 -24.92 28.00 20.02
CA ASN A 118 -26.01 28.64 20.76
C ASN A 118 -26.90 29.48 19.82
N ALA A 119 -28.22 29.43 19.95
CA ALA A 119 -29.14 30.21 19.11
C ALA A 119 -28.93 31.74 19.18
N HIS A 120 -28.55 32.26 20.35
CA HIS A 120 -28.39 33.70 20.61
C HIS A 120 -26.93 34.12 20.89
N TYR A 121 -26.07 33.21 21.36
CA TYR A 121 -24.72 33.53 21.85
C TYR A 121 -23.61 32.85 21.03
N ILE A 122 -23.70 32.91 19.70
CA ILE A 122 -22.66 32.36 18.82
C ILE A 122 -21.39 33.21 18.96
N SER A 123 -20.34 32.62 19.54
CA SER A 123 -19.05 33.30 19.74
C SER A 123 -18.14 33.16 18.52
N PRO A 124 -17.33 34.17 18.18
CA PRO A 124 -16.31 34.05 17.14
C PRO A 124 -15.18 33.09 17.59
N ILE A 125 -14.63 32.33 16.63
CA ILE A 125 -13.62 31.29 16.88
C ILE A 125 -12.33 31.87 17.48
N GLU A 126 -12.00 33.12 17.15
CA GLU A 126 -10.76 33.81 17.53
C GLU A 126 -10.81 34.48 18.92
N ALA A 127 -11.99 34.55 19.56
CA ALA A 127 -12.09 35.14 20.89
C ALA A 127 -11.43 34.25 21.95
N GLU A 128 -10.94 34.86 23.02
CA GLU A 128 -10.44 34.14 24.21
C GLU A 128 -11.50 33.19 24.79
N VAL A 129 -12.77 33.59 24.68
CA VAL A 129 -13.97 32.77 24.96
C VAL A 129 -14.08 31.55 24.01
N GLY A 130 -13.64 31.67 22.76
CA GLY A 130 -13.55 30.59 21.79
C GLY A 130 -12.54 29.50 22.17
N ALA A 131 -11.45 29.87 22.84
CA ALA A 131 -10.48 28.92 23.37
C ALA A 131 -11.04 28.08 24.53
N THR A 132 -11.84 28.69 25.42
CA THR A 132 -12.61 27.96 26.45
C THR A 132 -13.77 27.16 25.84
N SER A 133 -14.39 27.66 24.76
CA SER A 133 -15.46 26.96 24.03
C SER A 133 -15.00 25.62 23.45
N ARG A 134 -13.73 25.50 23.04
CA ARG A 134 -13.17 24.23 22.58
C ARG A 134 -13.23 23.14 23.65
N LEU A 135 -12.96 23.46 24.91
CA LEU A 135 -13.01 22.50 26.02
C LEU A 135 -14.43 22.04 26.33
N GLU A 136 -15.45 22.80 25.90
CA GLU A 136 -16.86 22.46 26.04
C GLU A 136 -17.39 21.57 24.92
N ILE A 137 -16.65 21.36 23.83
CA ILE A 137 -17.06 20.51 22.70
C ILE A 137 -17.53 19.12 23.16
N PRO A 138 -16.83 18.41 24.06
CA PRO A 138 -17.30 17.12 24.55
C PRO A 138 -18.65 17.19 25.28
N ASN A 139 -18.96 18.29 25.96
CA ASN A 139 -20.25 18.50 26.61
C ASN A 139 -21.34 18.80 25.58
N ILE A 140 -21.04 19.59 24.53
CA ILE A 140 -21.97 19.87 23.43
C ILE A 140 -22.38 18.58 22.73
N CYS A 141 -21.41 17.75 22.32
CA CYS A 141 -21.71 16.44 21.74
C CYS A 141 -22.45 15.53 22.73
N GLY A 142 -22.10 15.62 24.02
CA GLY A 142 -22.69 14.82 25.10
C GLY A 142 -24.16 15.08 25.38
N ASN A 143 -24.75 16.19 24.88
CA ASN A 143 -26.19 16.44 24.98
C ASN A 143 -27.01 15.34 24.29
N CYS A 144 -26.49 14.81 23.17
CA CYS A 144 -27.10 13.69 22.44
C CYS A 144 -26.30 12.38 22.60
N HIS A 145 -24.98 12.46 22.84
CA HIS A 145 -24.07 11.32 22.97
C HIS A 145 -23.56 11.14 24.41
N ALA A 146 -24.49 11.04 25.36
CA ALA A 146 -24.20 11.04 26.79
C ALA A 146 -23.25 9.90 27.19
N GLU A 147 -23.46 8.69 26.66
CA GLU A 147 -22.62 7.52 26.93
C GLU A 147 -21.18 7.73 26.44
N GLN A 148 -21.01 8.25 25.22
CA GLN A 148 -19.70 8.50 24.62
C GLN A 148 -18.96 9.61 25.38
N ARG A 149 -19.67 10.66 25.82
CA ARG A 149 -19.10 11.72 26.66
C ARG A 149 -18.66 11.17 28.02
N GLU A 150 -19.45 10.31 28.64
CA GLU A 150 -19.07 9.68 29.91
C GLU A 150 -17.81 8.82 29.74
N ALA A 151 -17.78 7.95 28.73
CA ALA A 151 -16.61 7.16 28.38
C ALA A 151 -15.36 8.04 28.13
N TYR A 152 -15.52 9.09 27.32
CA TYR A 152 -14.48 10.07 27.01
C TYR A 152 -13.93 10.75 28.27
N SER A 153 -14.78 11.13 29.22
CA SER A 153 -14.35 11.76 30.47
C SER A 153 -13.39 10.90 31.31
N LYS A 154 -13.46 9.57 31.14
CA LYS A 154 -12.60 8.58 31.80
C LYS A 154 -11.34 8.27 31.00
N SER A 155 -11.19 8.78 29.78
CA SER A 155 -10.01 8.56 28.92
C SER A 155 -8.85 9.49 29.32
N VAL A 156 -7.66 9.19 28.80
CA VAL A 156 -6.49 10.08 28.96
C VAL A 156 -6.74 11.47 28.37
N HIS A 157 -7.43 11.56 27.23
CA HIS A 157 -7.75 12.85 26.63
C HIS A 157 -8.78 13.63 27.45
N GLY A 158 -9.87 12.96 27.88
CA GLY A 158 -10.89 13.60 28.70
C GLY A 158 -10.40 14.04 30.07
N ILE A 159 -9.47 13.30 30.69
CA ILE A 159 -8.80 13.74 31.93
C ILE A 159 -8.01 15.03 31.70
N GLU A 160 -7.27 15.13 30.60
CA GLU A 160 -6.50 16.35 30.27
C GLU A 160 -7.43 17.54 29.97
N VAL A 161 -8.55 17.31 29.30
CA VAL A 161 -9.56 18.36 29.01
C VAL A 161 -10.29 18.81 30.27
N PHE A 162 -10.96 17.89 30.98
CA PHE A 162 -11.87 18.25 32.07
C PHE A 162 -11.17 18.56 33.39
N LEU A 163 -10.07 17.85 33.72
CA LEU A 163 -9.42 18.03 35.03
C LEU A 163 -8.26 19.03 34.97
N LYS A 164 -7.59 19.14 33.82
CA LYS A 164 -6.40 19.99 33.67
C LYS A 164 -6.61 21.22 32.79
N GLY A 165 -7.75 21.33 32.10
CA GLY A 165 -8.02 22.44 31.18
C GLY A 165 -7.04 22.49 30.00
N ASN A 166 -6.47 21.35 29.61
CA ASN A 166 -5.46 21.30 28.57
C ASN A 166 -6.12 21.43 27.19
N ARG A 167 -6.10 22.64 26.62
CA ARG A 167 -6.67 22.96 25.29
C ARG A 167 -6.03 22.24 24.11
N TYR A 168 -4.84 21.66 24.30
CA TYR A 168 -4.13 20.89 23.28
C TYR A 168 -4.47 19.39 23.30
N ALA A 169 -5.20 18.93 24.32
CA ALA A 169 -5.70 17.57 24.34
C ALA A 169 -6.81 17.39 23.29
N ALA A 170 -6.91 16.18 22.74
CA ALA A 170 -7.88 15.86 21.71
C ALA A 170 -9.31 15.88 22.25
N VAL A 171 -10.21 16.59 21.58
CA VAL A 171 -11.67 16.61 21.80
C VAL A 171 -12.37 15.87 20.64
N CYS A 172 -13.69 15.72 20.73
CA CYS A 172 -14.50 14.95 19.77
C CYS A 172 -14.22 15.34 18.31
N THR A 173 -14.08 16.64 18.03
CA THR A 173 -13.93 17.18 16.67
C THR A 173 -12.54 16.96 16.08
N ASP A 174 -11.53 16.66 16.90
CA ASP A 174 -10.20 16.29 16.39
C ASP A 174 -10.23 14.87 15.81
N CYS A 175 -11.15 14.02 16.28
CA CYS A 175 -11.34 12.67 15.75
C CYS A 175 -12.47 12.60 14.70
N HIS A 176 -13.61 13.26 14.91
CA HIS A 176 -14.87 13.04 14.18
C HIS A 176 -15.28 14.12 13.17
N THR A 177 -14.42 15.10 12.83
CA THR A 177 -14.76 16.31 12.05
C THR A 177 -15.89 17.14 12.68
N THR A 178 -16.13 18.37 12.19
CA THR A 178 -17.11 19.30 12.79
C THR A 178 -18.43 19.35 12.02
N HIS A 179 -18.36 19.50 10.68
CA HIS A 179 -19.54 19.68 9.82
C HIS A 179 -19.66 18.59 8.75
N THR A 180 -18.71 17.66 8.63
CA THR A 180 -18.77 16.53 7.68
C THR A 180 -18.91 15.20 8.42
N ILE A 181 -19.68 15.20 9.52
CA ILE A 181 -19.83 14.03 10.37
C ILE A 181 -20.59 12.94 9.61
N GLU A 182 -20.00 11.76 9.51
CA GLU A 182 -20.59 10.59 8.88
C GLU A 182 -20.97 9.53 9.93
N SER A 183 -21.71 8.52 9.49
CA SER A 183 -22.07 7.37 10.32
C SER A 183 -20.79 6.67 10.80
N PRO A 184 -20.68 6.31 12.09
CA PRO A 184 -19.50 5.64 12.63
C PRO A 184 -19.26 4.25 12.04
N GLN A 185 -20.23 3.69 11.31
CA GLN A 185 -20.11 2.44 10.58
C GLN A 185 -19.44 2.60 9.21
N ALA A 186 -19.38 3.82 8.65
CA ALA A 186 -18.82 4.06 7.33
C ALA A 186 -17.28 3.88 7.34
N ASP A 187 -16.75 3.26 6.29
CA ASP A 187 -15.31 3.03 6.17
C ASP A 187 -14.53 4.34 6.01
N SER A 188 -15.09 5.31 5.27
CA SER A 188 -14.57 6.67 5.10
C SER A 188 -14.23 7.34 6.43
N ILE A 189 -15.16 7.33 7.39
CA ILE A 189 -14.91 7.96 8.69
C ILE A 189 -13.93 7.15 9.55
N ARG A 190 -13.96 5.82 9.48
CA ARG A 190 -13.05 4.96 10.25
C ARG A 190 -11.59 5.12 9.79
N VAL A 191 -11.38 5.28 8.48
CA VAL A 191 -10.08 5.64 7.90
C VAL A 191 -9.69 7.06 8.32
N ALA A 192 -10.60 8.02 8.23
CA ALA A 192 -10.34 9.40 8.62
C ALA A 192 -9.94 9.53 10.11
N ILE A 193 -10.65 8.88 11.03
CA ILE A 193 -10.31 8.86 12.48
C ILE A 193 -8.90 8.31 12.70
N THR A 194 -8.52 7.28 11.95
CA THR A 194 -7.18 6.68 12.05
C THR A 194 -6.10 7.68 11.65
N ARG A 195 -6.31 8.39 10.53
CA ARG A 195 -5.43 9.49 10.11
C ARG A 195 -5.40 10.64 11.11
N ASN A 196 -6.54 10.99 11.68
CA ASN A 196 -6.67 12.09 12.63
C ASN A 196 -5.86 11.89 13.91
N CYS A 197 -5.64 10.65 14.34
CA CYS A 197 -4.71 10.35 15.43
C CYS A 197 -3.28 10.86 15.11
N GLY A 198 -2.87 10.79 13.85
CA GLY A 198 -1.57 11.26 13.35
C GLY A 198 -1.35 12.76 13.43
N ASN A 199 -2.42 13.58 13.56
CA ASN A 199 -2.29 15.04 13.71
C ASN A 199 -1.55 15.41 15.01
N CYS A 200 -1.57 14.53 16.02
CA CYS A 200 -0.85 14.70 17.28
C CYS A 200 0.16 13.56 17.54
N HIS A 201 -0.09 12.35 17.00
CA HIS A 201 0.75 11.16 17.18
C HIS A 201 1.49 10.77 15.89
N GLU A 202 2.15 11.74 15.27
CA GLU A 202 2.80 11.60 13.95
C GLU A 202 3.72 10.38 13.86
N ARG A 203 4.65 10.22 14.81
CA ARG A 203 5.60 9.09 14.83
C ARG A 203 4.91 7.74 14.96
N GLN A 204 3.87 7.64 15.79
CA GLN A 204 3.13 6.39 15.96
C GLN A 204 2.29 6.08 14.72
N TYR A 205 1.74 7.11 14.07
CA TYR A 205 1.01 6.97 12.82
C TYR A 205 1.92 6.48 11.69
N GLU A 206 3.09 7.09 11.52
CA GLU A 206 4.10 6.68 10.54
C GLU A 206 4.53 5.21 10.71
N THR A 207 4.84 4.80 11.94
CA THR A 207 5.21 3.39 12.20
C THR A 207 4.04 2.42 12.03
N TYR A 208 2.81 2.85 12.33
CA TYR A 208 1.60 2.06 12.10
C TYR A 208 1.31 1.88 10.61
N THR A 209 1.45 2.93 9.79
CA THR A 209 1.21 2.85 8.33
C THR A 209 2.21 1.93 7.62
N GLY A 210 3.39 1.69 8.22
CA GLY A 210 4.35 0.67 7.76
C GLY A 210 3.96 -0.79 8.05
N THR A 211 2.91 -1.04 8.83
CA THR A 211 2.38 -2.39 9.08
C THR A 211 1.32 -2.77 8.06
N TYR A 212 1.05 -4.07 7.86
CA TYR A 212 -0.04 -4.52 6.99
C TYR A 212 -1.40 -3.89 7.35
N HIS A 213 -1.69 -3.72 8.64
CA HIS A 213 -2.91 -3.07 9.09
C HIS A 213 -3.02 -1.63 8.61
N GLY A 214 -1.93 -0.87 8.75
CA GLY A 214 -1.86 0.53 8.33
C GLY A 214 -1.73 0.70 6.81
N GLN A 215 -1.08 -0.22 6.09
CA GLN A 215 -1.03 -0.22 4.63
C GLN A 215 -2.42 -0.35 4.02
N VAL A 216 -3.24 -1.29 4.50
CA VAL A 216 -4.63 -1.45 4.06
C VAL A 216 -5.48 -0.22 4.41
N ASN A 217 -5.24 0.39 5.57
CA ASN A 217 -5.91 1.63 5.95
C ASN A 217 -5.51 2.81 5.04
N THR A 218 -4.24 2.90 4.68
CA THR A 218 -3.70 3.91 3.75
C THR A 218 -4.32 3.78 2.37
N LEU A 219 -4.60 2.54 1.93
CA LEU A 219 -5.35 2.24 0.71
C LEU A 219 -6.85 2.61 0.78
N GLY A 220 -7.34 3.09 1.91
CA GLY A 220 -8.72 3.57 2.08
C GLY A 220 -9.71 2.53 2.63
N TYR A 221 -9.23 1.41 3.19
CA TYR A 221 -10.10 0.34 3.70
C TYR A 221 -10.07 0.24 5.23
N ALA A 222 -11.22 0.01 5.87
CA ALA A 222 -11.35 0.07 7.33
C ALA A 222 -11.51 -1.30 8.04
N TYR A 223 -11.40 -2.42 7.32
CA TYR A 223 -11.60 -3.76 7.89
C TYR A 223 -10.36 -4.34 8.58
N THR A 224 -9.18 -3.71 8.45
CA THR A 224 -7.99 -4.02 9.27
C THR A 224 -7.98 -3.26 10.58
N ALA A 225 -7.18 -3.70 11.55
CA ALA A 225 -7.10 -3.05 12.86
C ALA A 225 -6.60 -1.60 12.74
N LYS A 226 -7.30 -0.67 13.38
CA LYS A 226 -7.00 0.77 13.43
C LYS A 226 -6.47 1.14 14.81
N CYS A 227 -6.01 2.37 15.00
CA CYS A 227 -5.50 2.86 16.29
C CYS A 227 -6.49 2.59 17.42
N PHE A 228 -7.77 2.89 17.21
CA PHE A 228 -8.82 2.71 18.23
C PHE A 228 -9.25 1.26 18.46
N ASP A 229 -8.97 0.33 17.53
CA ASP A 229 -9.25 -1.10 17.77
C ASP A 229 -8.25 -1.70 18.78
N CYS A 230 -7.03 -1.14 18.84
CA CYS A 230 -5.99 -1.54 19.77
C CYS A 230 -6.02 -0.71 21.06
N HIS A 231 -6.16 0.60 20.96
CA HIS A 231 -6.06 1.52 22.11
C HIS A 231 -7.40 1.85 22.79
N GLY A 232 -8.52 1.46 22.18
CA GLY A 232 -9.87 1.89 22.57
C GLY A 232 -10.33 3.13 21.81
N SER A 233 -11.64 3.39 21.83
CA SER A 233 -12.26 4.53 21.14
C SER A 233 -12.45 5.73 22.08
N HIS A 234 -13.55 5.77 22.84
CA HIS A 234 -13.81 6.85 23.80
C HIS A 234 -13.16 6.59 25.16
N GLU A 235 -12.65 5.40 25.46
CA GLU A 235 -12.04 5.09 26.76
C GLU A 235 -10.51 4.92 26.71
N ILE A 236 -9.83 5.58 25.77
CA ILE A 236 -8.38 5.43 25.56
C ILE A 236 -7.60 5.62 26.88
N LYS A 237 -6.77 4.64 27.23
CA LYS A 237 -5.93 4.63 28.45
C LYS A 237 -4.45 4.81 28.10
N ARG A 238 -3.63 5.17 29.10
CA ARG A 238 -2.17 5.15 28.93
C ARG A 238 -1.69 3.72 28.67
N VAL A 239 -0.67 3.56 27.85
CA VAL A 239 -0.19 2.23 27.39
C VAL A 239 0.38 1.36 28.52
N ASP A 240 0.85 1.98 29.59
CA ASP A 240 1.40 1.36 30.80
C ASP A 240 0.34 1.14 31.90
N GLY A 241 -0.90 1.61 31.70
CA GLY A 241 -1.98 1.39 32.64
C GLY A 241 -2.50 -0.05 32.56
N GLU A 242 -2.74 -0.68 33.71
CA GLU A 242 -3.20 -2.08 33.82
C GLU A 242 -4.52 -2.36 33.07
N SER A 243 -5.41 -1.37 32.97
CA SER A 243 -6.68 -1.49 32.23
C SER A 243 -6.57 -1.19 30.74
N SER A 244 -5.38 -0.86 30.25
CA SER A 244 -5.16 -0.54 28.83
C SER A 244 -5.26 -1.79 27.97
N MET A 245 -5.98 -1.70 26.86
CA MET A 245 -6.10 -2.79 25.89
C MET A 245 -4.74 -3.19 25.27
N VAL A 246 -3.76 -2.29 25.26
CA VAL A 246 -2.40 -2.55 24.78
C VAL A 246 -1.40 -2.86 25.91
N HIS A 247 -1.85 -2.95 27.16
CA HIS A 247 -0.99 -3.39 28.26
C HIS A 247 -0.47 -4.82 27.98
N PRO A 248 0.78 -5.16 28.35
CA PRO A 248 1.36 -6.49 28.14
C PRO A 248 0.44 -7.67 28.45
N ASP A 249 -0.30 -7.58 29.55
CA ASP A 249 -1.21 -8.64 30.02
C ASP A 249 -2.53 -8.71 29.24
N ASN A 250 -2.94 -7.62 28.57
CA ASN A 250 -4.20 -7.53 27.85
C ASN A 250 -4.04 -7.67 26.32
N ARG A 251 -2.84 -7.44 25.78
CA ARG A 251 -2.57 -7.42 24.32
C ARG A 251 -3.08 -8.64 23.59
N LEU A 252 -2.90 -9.84 24.16
CA LEU A 252 -3.37 -11.07 23.52
C LEU A 252 -4.89 -11.10 23.38
N ALA A 253 -5.62 -10.68 24.41
CA ALA A 253 -7.08 -10.58 24.36
C ALA A 253 -7.53 -9.55 23.33
N THR A 254 -6.78 -8.45 23.19
CA THR A 254 -7.01 -7.44 22.15
C THR A 254 -6.81 -8.00 20.75
N CYS A 255 -5.71 -8.72 20.49
CA CYS A 255 -5.48 -9.39 19.20
C CYS A 255 -6.61 -10.38 18.87
N ARG A 256 -7.12 -11.10 19.88
CA ARG A 256 -8.20 -12.10 19.72
C ARG A 256 -9.56 -11.52 19.31
N LYS A 257 -9.76 -10.21 19.39
CA LYS A 257 -10.96 -9.57 18.84
C LYS A 257 -11.09 -9.75 17.33
N CYS A 258 -9.96 -9.81 16.61
CA CYS A 258 -9.92 -10.02 15.16
C CYS A 258 -9.25 -11.34 14.77
N HIS A 259 -8.26 -11.81 15.56
CA HIS A 259 -7.54 -13.06 15.34
C HIS A 259 -7.95 -14.10 16.40
N ALA A 260 -9.11 -14.74 16.21
CA ALA A 260 -9.67 -15.69 17.19
C ALA A 260 -8.66 -16.76 17.65
N ASP A 261 -7.84 -17.28 16.72
CA ASP A 261 -6.83 -18.31 16.97
C ASP A 261 -5.47 -17.76 17.41
N ALA A 262 -5.38 -16.48 17.80
CA ALA A 262 -4.11 -15.89 18.24
C ALA A 262 -3.55 -16.62 19.47
N THR A 263 -2.33 -17.11 19.33
CA THR A 263 -1.53 -17.74 20.39
C THR A 263 -0.71 -16.70 21.14
N ALA A 264 -0.04 -17.11 22.23
CA ALA A 264 0.80 -16.21 23.02
C ALA A 264 1.91 -15.51 22.21
N GLY A 265 2.40 -16.14 21.13
CA GLY A 265 3.39 -15.54 20.24
C GLY A 265 2.95 -14.20 19.66
N PHE A 266 1.65 -14.01 19.36
CA PHE A 266 1.14 -12.73 18.83
C PHE A 266 1.43 -11.54 19.75
N ALA A 267 1.45 -11.74 21.07
CA ALA A 267 1.57 -10.65 22.04
C ALA A 267 2.90 -9.88 21.94
N SER A 268 3.93 -10.48 21.33
CA SER A 268 5.22 -9.83 21.11
C SER A 268 5.38 -9.21 19.72
N PHE A 269 4.34 -9.23 18.86
CA PHE A 269 4.33 -8.43 17.64
C PHE A 269 4.47 -6.94 18.00
N GLN A 270 5.14 -6.17 17.14
CA GLN A 270 5.41 -4.76 17.37
C GLN A 270 4.66 -3.89 16.34
N PRO A 271 3.42 -3.41 16.66
CA PRO A 271 2.63 -2.58 15.75
C PRO A 271 3.22 -1.19 15.46
N HIS A 272 4.19 -0.76 16.29
CA HIS A 272 4.92 0.51 16.14
C HIS A 272 6.44 0.28 16.02
N GLY A 273 6.84 -0.91 15.57
CA GLY A 273 8.23 -1.26 15.27
C GLY A 273 8.76 -0.45 14.10
N ASN A 274 10.04 -0.07 14.13
CA ASN A 274 10.72 0.58 13.02
C ASN A 274 12.15 0.06 12.84
N THR A 275 12.78 0.44 11.74
CA THR A 275 14.14 0.00 11.36
C THR A 275 15.22 1.04 11.68
N GLY A 276 14.86 2.16 12.31
CA GLY A 276 15.75 3.27 12.66
C GLY A 276 16.30 3.22 14.09
N ASP A 277 15.68 2.45 14.98
CA ASP A 277 15.99 2.38 16.40
C ASP A 277 16.54 1.00 16.78
N PHE A 278 17.87 0.89 16.90
CA PHE A 278 18.53 -0.37 17.27
C PHE A 278 18.28 -0.75 18.73
N ASP A 279 18.23 0.23 19.65
CA ASP A 279 18.10 -0.02 21.08
C ASP A 279 16.73 -0.63 21.41
N ARG A 280 15.69 -0.20 20.68
CA ARG A 280 14.32 -0.70 20.86
C ARG A 280 13.95 -1.86 19.94
N TYR A 281 14.45 -1.87 18.70
CA TYR A 281 14.06 -2.82 17.66
C TYR A 281 15.28 -3.48 16.96
N PRO A 282 16.18 -4.16 17.71
CA PRO A 282 17.45 -4.62 17.18
C PRO A 282 17.29 -5.61 16.01
N TYR A 283 16.32 -6.52 16.08
CA TYR A 283 16.10 -7.51 15.03
C TYR A 283 15.58 -6.91 13.72
N MET A 284 14.68 -5.93 13.80
CA MET A 284 14.17 -5.22 12.62
C MET A 284 15.28 -4.38 11.98
N TRP A 285 16.06 -3.67 12.80
CA TRP A 285 17.21 -2.91 12.35
C TRP A 285 18.22 -3.81 11.63
N ILE A 286 18.64 -4.92 12.25
CA ILE A 286 19.62 -5.86 11.66
C ILE A 286 19.10 -6.41 10.33
N ALA A 287 17.86 -6.89 10.30
CA ALA A 287 17.25 -7.42 9.09
C ALA A 287 17.23 -6.38 7.97
N SER A 288 16.77 -5.16 8.26
CA SER A 288 16.71 -4.08 7.28
C SER A 288 18.09 -3.67 6.76
N LYS A 289 19.09 -3.47 7.64
CA LYS A 289 20.46 -3.11 7.20
C LYS A 289 21.11 -4.21 6.40
N PHE A 290 20.91 -5.47 6.78
CA PHE A 290 21.38 -6.62 6.01
C PHE A 290 20.77 -6.63 4.61
N MET A 291 19.44 -6.49 4.51
CA MET A 291 18.75 -6.46 3.21
C MET A 291 19.22 -5.28 2.35
N PHE A 292 19.36 -4.06 2.90
CA PHE A 292 19.84 -2.92 2.12
C PHE A 292 21.26 -3.13 1.58
N VAL A 293 22.18 -3.68 2.38
CA VAL A 293 23.54 -4.00 1.93
C VAL A 293 23.50 -5.09 0.85
N LEU A 294 22.67 -6.11 1.02
CA LEU A 294 22.49 -7.18 0.04
C LEU A 294 21.97 -6.61 -1.30
N LEU A 295 20.87 -5.85 -1.28
CA LEU A 295 20.26 -5.21 -2.45
C LEU A 295 21.28 -4.32 -3.18
N GLY A 296 21.93 -3.41 -2.44
CA GLY A 296 22.93 -2.50 -3.00
C GLY A 296 24.10 -3.24 -3.63
N GLY A 297 24.60 -4.29 -2.96
CA GLY A 297 25.70 -5.12 -3.47
C GLY A 297 25.34 -5.91 -4.73
N VAL A 298 24.17 -6.55 -4.74
CA VAL A 298 23.68 -7.33 -5.90
C VAL A 298 23.46 -6.41 -7.09
N PHE A 299 22.72 -5.30 -6.94
CA PHE A 299 22.47 -4.38 -8.05
C PHE A 299 23.73 -3.72 -8.57
N ALA A 300 24.62 -3.25 -7.68
CA ALA A 300 25.88 -2.65 -8.11
C ALA A 300 26.71 -3.63 -8.95
N PHE A 301 26.78 -4.89 -8.54
CA PHE A 301 27.51 -5.92 -9.30
C PHE A 301 26.85 -6.20 -10.66
N PHE A 302 25.56 -6.53 -10.68
CA PHE A 302 24.90 -6.98 -11.91
C PHE A 302 24.63 -5.86 -12.90
N TRP A 303 24.29 -4.65 -12.45
CA TRP A 303 24.15 -3.52 -13.38
C TRP A 303 25.49 -3.09 -13.95
N ALA A 304 26.57 -3.10 -13.15
CA ALA A 304 27.91 -2.85 -13.68
C ALA A 304 28.30 -3.92 -14.70
N HIS A 305 28.02 -5.19 -14.41
CA HIS A 305 28.25 -6.30 -15.32
C HIS A 305 27.49 -6.13 -16.64
N SER A 306 26.17 -5.89 -16.61
CA SER A 306 25.36 -5.66 -17.82
C SER A 306 25.81 -4.42 -18.59
N ALA A 307 26.16 -3.33 -17.90
CA ALA A 307 26.66 -2.10 -18.54
C ALA A 307 28.02 -2.32 -19.22
N LEU A 308 28.94 -3.04 -18.58
CA LEU A 308 30.24 -3.39 -19.16
C LEU A 308 30.07 -4.30 -20.37
N TRP A 309 29.13 -5.26 -20.31
CA TRP A 309 28.78 -6.10 -21.45
C TRP A 309 28.28 -5.26 -22.61
N PHE A 310 27.25 -4.45 -22.38
CA PHE A 310 26.68 -3.58 -23.40
C PHE A 310 27.73 -2.67 -24.04
N TYR A 311 28.55 -2.02 -23.21
CA TYR A 311 29.65 -1.17 -23.65
C TYR A 311 30.64 -1.94 -24.54
N ARG A 312 31.03 -3.15 -24.13
CA ARG A 312 32.02 -3.95 -24.85
C ARG A 312 31.50 -4.41 -26.19
N GLU A 313 30.27 -4.94 -26.26
CA GLU A 313 29.65 -5.33 -27.52
C GLU A 313 29.45 -4.14 -28.46
N TYR A 314 29.03 -2.99 -27.93
CA TYR A 314 28.95 -1.76 -28.71
C TYR A 314 30.30 -1.37 -29.32
N LYS A 315 31.40 -1.48 -28.56
CA LYS A 315 32.75 -1.19 -29.03
C LYS A 315 33.22 -2.19 -30.09
N ASP A 316 33.05 -3.49 -29.85
CA ASP A 316 33.44 -4.54 -30.80
C ASP A 316 32.68 -4.38 -32.14
N ARG A 317 31.41 -3.95 -32.09
CA ARG A 317 30.61 -3.58 -33.29
C ARG A 317 31.19 -2.38 -34.03
N LYS A 318 31.51 -1.30 -33.31
CA LYS A 318 32.11 -0.08 -33.92
C LYS A 318 33.45 -0.38 -34.58
N GLU A 319 34.24 -1.28 -33.99
CA GLU A 319 35.56 -1.70 -34.50
C GLU A 319 35.47 -2.72 -35.65
N ARG A 320 34.27 -3.14 -36.09
CA ARG A 320 34.04 -4.18 -37.11
C ARG A 320 34.87 -5.45 -36.88
N ARG A 321 35.17 -5.78 -35.62
CA ARG A 321 35.78 -7.07 -35.29
C ARG A 321 34.78 -8.13 -35.73
N LYS A 322 35.24 -9.15 -36.47
CA LYS A 322 34.42 -10.28 -36.93
C LYS A 322 33.94 -11.10 -35.73
N THR A 323 32.97 -10.60 -34.98
CA THR A 323 32.03 -11.45 -34.28
C THR A 323 30.98 -11.83 -35.31
N LEU A 324 30.87 -13.12 -35.60
CA LEU A 324 29.84 -13.69 -36.47
C LEU A 324 28.49 -13.18 -35.97
N HIS A 325 27.90 -12.25 -36.71
CA HIS A 325 26.59 -11.74 -36.39
C HIS A 325 25.61 -12.86 -36.68
N VAL A 326 24.94 -13.38 -35.65
CA VAL A 326 23.73 -14.16 -35.87
C VAL A 326 22.72 -13.18 -36.45
N GLN A 327 22.60 -13.15 -37.77
CA GLN A 327 21.42 -12.60 -38.42
C GLN A 327 20.26 -13.49 -38.00
N THR A 328 19.59 -13.11 -36.92
CA THR A 328 18.25 -13.61 -36.60
C THR A 328 17.34 -13.03 -37.66
N ASP A 329 17.37 -13.59 -38.87
CA ASP A 329 16.43 -13.21 -39.90
C ASP A 329 15.06 -13.35 -39.25
N LEU A 330 14.35 -12.22 -39.11
CA LEU A 330 13.12 -12.11 -38.34
C LEU A 330 11.99 -12.96 -38.95
N GLN A 331 12.27 -13.64 -40.06
CA GLN A 331 11.39 -14.52 -40.79
C GLN A 331 11.95 -15.94 -40.71
N PRO A 332 11.09 -16.95 -40.44
CA PRO A 332 11.50 -18.34 -40.44
C PRO A 332 12.13 -18.67 -41.80
N GLN A 333 13.37 -19.14 -41.79
CA GLN A 333 14.05 -19.65 -42.97
C GLN A 333 13.78 -21.16 -43.07
N PRO A 334 12.86 -21.59 -43.95
CA PRO A 334 12.46 -22.99 -44.04
C PRO A 334 13.61 -23.90 -44.49
N GLU A 335 14.59 -23.38 -45.22
CA GLU A 335 15.81 -24.11 -45.61
C GLU A 335 16.84 -24.30 -44.47
N LYS A 336 16.78 -23.54 -43.37
CA LYS A 336 17.76 -23.63 -42.28
C LYS A 336 17.31 -24.63 -41.21
N LYS A 337 18.27 -25.43 -40.71
CA LYS A 337 18.05 -26.37 -39.61
C LYS A 337 18.01 -25.65 -38.25
N TYR A 338 17.16 -26.12 -37.35
CA TYR A 338 17.04 -25.63 -35.98
C TYR A 338 17.39 -26.73 -34.98
N VAL A 339 17.76 -26.34 -33.77
CA VAL A 339 18.01 -27.24 -32.64
C VAL A 339 16.89 -27.07 -31.62
N ARG A 340 16.30 -28.18 -31.17
CA ARG A 340 15.33 -28.18 -30.07
C ARG A 340 16.06 -27.88 -28.75
N ARG A 341 15.82 -26.68 -28.19
CA ARG A 341 16.31 -26.29 -26.86
C ARG A 341 15.33 -26.67 -25.75
N TRP A 342 14.02 -26.48 -25.97
CA TRP A 342 13.02 -26.66 -24.90
C TRP A 342 11.82 -27.52 -25.33
N GLY A 343 11.47 -28.48 -24.47
CA GLY A 343 10.23 -29.26 -24.61
C GLY A 343 8.98 -28.47 -24.19
N PRO A 344 7.77 -28.86 -24.62
CA PRO A 344 6.52 -28.13 -24.34
C PRO A 344 6.24 -27.88 -22.85
N VAL A 345 6.55 -28.84 -21.99
CA VAL A 345 6.31 -28.75 -20.54
C VAL A 345 7.06 -27.57 -19.93
N TRP A 346 8.35 -27.40 -20.27
CA TRP A 346 9.19 -26.32 -19.75
C TRP A 346 8.74 -24.94 -20.26
N ARG A 347 8.22 -24.90 -21.50
CA ARG A 347 7.67 -23.68 -22.10
C ARG A 347 6.42 -23.20 -21.38
N ILE A 348 5.51 -24.12 -21.08
CA ILE A 348 4.30 -23.84 -20.30
C ILE A 348 4.67 -23.46 -18.86
N ALA A 349 5.56 -24.22 -18.23
CA ALA A 349 6.03 -23.94 -16.87
C ALA A 349 6.64 -22.54 -16.77
N HIS A 350 7.49 -22.15 -17.72
CA HIS A 350 8.05 -20.81 -17.78
C HIS A 350 6.98 -19.72 -17.94
N LEU A 351 6.02 -19.91 -18.86
CA LEU A 351 4.94 -18.94 -19.06
C LEU A 351 4.09 -18.78 -17.78
N LEU A 352 3.70 -19.88 -17.14
CA LEU A 352 2.96 -19.84 -15.88
C LEU A 352 3.78 -19.17 -14.76
N LEU A 353 5.08 -19.45 -14.71
CA LEU A 353 5.99 -18.82 -13.75
C LEU A 353 6.06 -17.30 -13.97
N ALA A 354 6.23 -16.85 -15.21
CA ALA A 354 6.28 -15.43 -15.54
C ALA A 354 4.99 -14.71 -15.15
N LEU A 355 3.82 -15.28 -15.47
CA LEU A 355 2.51 -14.72 -15.09
C LEU A 355 2.32 -14.69 -13.57
N ALA A 356 2.72 -15.75 -12.87
CA ALA A 356 2.66 -15.81 -11.40
C ALA A 356 3.54 -14.72 -10.78
N VAL A 357 4.80 -14.59 -11.22
CA VAL A 357 5.72 -13.57 -10.71
C VAL A 357 5.19 -12.17 -10.97
N MET A 358 4.73 -11.85 -12.18
CA MET A 358 4.17 -10.53 -12.48
C MET A 358 2.95 -10.20 -11.62
N THR A 359 2.10 -11.20 -11.36
CA THR A 359 0.95 -11.06 -10.46
C THR A 359 1.39 -10.82 -9.01
N LEU A 360 2.38 -11.59 -8.52
CA LEU A 360 2.94 -11.45 -7.17
C LEU A 360 3.58 -10.07 -6.97
N VAL A 361 4.34 -9.60 -7.97
CA VAL A 361 4.95 -8.26 -7.95
C VAL A 361 3.83 -7.22 -7.88
N LEU A 362 2.89 -7.20 -8.83
CA LEU A 362 1.81 -6.21 -8.86
C LEU A 362 1.02 -6.16 -7.55
N THR A 363 0.56 -7.32 -7.06
CA THR A 363 -0.27 -7.39 -5.86
C THR A 363 0.52 -7.07 -4.59
N GLY A 364 1.76 -7.55 -4.48
CA GLY A 364 2.62 -7.32 -3.31
C GLY A 364 3.09 -5.88 -3.21
N THR A 365 3.58 -5.29 -4.31
CA THR A 365 4.11 -3.91 -4.31
C THR A 365 3.01 -2.87 -4.13
N SER A 366 1.79 -3.17 -4.58
CA SER A 366 0.63 -2.30 -4.33
C SER A 366 0.24 -2.23 -2.84
N VAL A 367 0.55 -3.26 -2.04
CA VAL A 367 0.40 -3.19 -0.57
C VAL A 367 1.63 -2.52 0.06
N LEU A 368 2.83 -2.88 -0.40
CA LEU A 368 4.09 -2.36 0.13
C LEU A 368 4.18 -0.84 0.03
N PHE A 369 3.71 -0.28 -1.09
CA PHE A 369 3.73 1.15 -1.41
C PHE A 369 2.32 1.76 -1.40
N ALA A 370 1.54 1.42 -0.37
CA ALA A 370 0.13 1.81 -0.21
C ALA A 370 -0.13 3.33 -0.31
N GLU A 371 0.87 4.15 -0.01
CA GLU A 371 0.81 5.61 -0.07
C GLU A 371 0.80 6.16 -1.51
N ARG A 372 1.16 5.36 -2.51
CA ARG A 372 1.30 5.82 -3.90
C ARG A 372 -0.03 5.78 -4.64
N ASP A 373 -0.27 6.78 -5.48
CA ASP A 373 -1.49 6.89 -6.28
C ASP A 373 -1.70 5.68 -7.21
N TRP A 374 -0.63 5.18 -7.82
CA TRP A 374 -0.71 4.00 -8.69
C TRP A 374 -1.06 2.73 -7.91
N ALA A 375 -0.68 2.63 -6.64
CA ALA A 375 -0.99 1.48 -5.79
C ALA A 375 -2.47 1.49 -5.40
N GLN A 376 -3.02 2.66 -5.08
CA GLN A 376 -4.46 2.84 -4.86
C GLN A 376 -5.26 2.50 -6.13
N PHE A 377 -4.81 2.97 -7.30
CA PHE A 377 -5.44 2.63 -8.57
C PHE A 377 -5.36 1.13 -8.89
N ALA A 378 -4.21 0.49 -8.65
CA ALA A 378 -4.04 -0.95 -8.83
C ALA A 378 -4.98 -1.73 -7.90
N MET A 379 -5.10 -1.32 -6.63
CA MET A 379 -6.02 -1.92 -5.67
C MET A 379 -7.48 -1.76 -6.10
N TRP A 380 -7.87 -0.59 -6.59
CA TRP A 380 -9.19 -0.37 -7.17
C TRP A 380 -9.46 -1.31 -8.36
N LEU A 381 -8.50 -1.43 -9.29
CA LEU A 381 -8.62 -2.31 -10.46
C LEU A 381 -8.74 -3.78 -10.08
N LEU A 382 -8.05 -4.20 -9.02
CA LEU A 382 -8.09 -5.57 -8.48
C LEU A 382 -9.34 -5.83 -7.62
N GLY A 383 -10.18 -4.83 -7.39
CA GLY A 383 -11.39 -4.96 -6.55
C GLY A 383 -11.10 -4.92 -5.05
N GLY A 384 -10.00 -4.31 -4.63
CA GLY A 384 -9.59 -4.09 -3.25
C GLY A 384 -8.56 -5.09 -2.69
N PRO A 385 -8.00 -4.81 -1.49
CA PRO A 385 -6.89 -5.60 -0.96
C PRO A 385 -7.24 -7.05 -0.63
N GLU A 386 -8.49 -7.39 -0.30
CA GLU A 386 -8.91 -8.79 -0.10
C GLU A 386 -8.79 -9.60 -1.39
N ASN A 387 -9.27 -9.04 -2.50
CA ASN A 387 -9.18 -9.65 -3.83
C ASN A 387 -7.72 -9.70 -4.31
N ALA A 388 -6.95 -8.63 -4.10
CA ALA A 388 -5.53 -8.62 -4.38
C ALA A 388 -4.77 -9.72 -3.59
N ALA A 389 -5.08 -9.89 -2.31
CA ALA A 389 -4.49 -10.94 -1.46
C ALA A 389 -4.93 -12.36 -1.89
N PHE A 390 -6.15 -12.52 -2.39
CA PHE A 390 -6.59 -13.78 -2.98
C PHE A 390 -5.81 -14.13 -4.26
N LEU A 391 -5.68 -13.18 -5.18
CA LEU A 391 -4.88 -13.35 -6.41
C LEU A 391 -3.40 -13.59 -6.10
N HIS A 392 -2.85 -12.88 -5.12
CA HIS A 392 -1.49 -13.07 -4.64
C HIS A 392 -1.26 -14.52 -4.18
N ARG A 393 -2.20 -15.09 -3.41
CA ARG A 393 -2.14 -16.48 -2.93
C ARG A 393 -2.27 -17.52 -4.04
N ILE A 394 -3.10 -17.27 -5.06
CA ILE A 394 -3.19 -18.14 -6.24
C ILE A 394 -1.86 -18.13 -7.03
N ALA A 395 -1.30 -16.94 -7.24
CA ALA A 395 -0.02 -16.79 -7.91
C ALA A 395 1.11 -17.46 -7.10
N ALA A 396 1.12 -17.28 -5.77
CA ALA A 396 2.06 -17.95 -4.87
C ALA A 396 1.91 -19.48 -4.91
N GLY A 397 0.68 -20.00 -4.88
CA GLY A 397 0.42 -21.44 -5.01
C GLY A 397 0.89 -22.02 -6.34
N THR A 398 0.69 -21.30 -7.44
CA THR A 398 1.19 -21.66 -8.78
C THR A 398 2.71 -21.70 -8.78
N PHE A 399 3.34 -20.66 -8.25
CA PHE A 399 4.79 -20.51 -8.15
C PHE A 399 5.44 -21.63 -7.31
N ILE A 400 4.88 -21.90 -6.12
CA ILE A 400 5.28 -23.01 -5.23
C ILE A 400 5.14 -24.36 -5.93
N THR A 401 4.01 -24.59 -6.62
CA THR A 401 3.75 -25.85 -7.34
C THR A 401 4.77 -26.08 -8.45
N LEU A 402 5.08 -25.05 -9.23
CA LEU A 402 6.08 -25.14 -10.30
C LEU A 402 7.48 -25.42 -9.74
N PHE A 403 7.83 -24.81 -8.62
CA PHE A 403 9.13 -25.02 -7.97
C PHE A 403 9.29 -26.42 -7.39
N PHE A 404 8.35 -26.87 -6.55
CA PHE A 404 8.43 -28.22 -5.99
C PHE A 404 8.23 -29.29 -7.07
N GLY A 405 7.40 -29.02 -8.08
CA GLY A 405 7.27 -29.88 -9.26
C GLY A 405 8.59 -30.00 -10.03
N HIS A 406 9.30 -28.90 -10.22
CA HIS A 406 10.64 -28.89 -10.82
C HIS A 406 11.64 -29.67 -9.96
N LEU A 407 11.71 -29.41 -8.65
CA LEU A 407 12.58 -30.16 -7.72
C LEU A 407 12.29 -31.66 -7.74
N LEU A 408 11.02 -32.05 -7.75
CA LEU A 408 10.61 -33.45 -7.86
C LEU A 408 11.06 -34.05 -9.19
N SER A 409 10.80 -33.35 -10.30
CA SER A 409 11.20 -33.82 -11.64
C SER A 409 12.71 -34.01 -11.75
N PHE A 410 13.49 -33.08 -11.20
CA PHE A 410 14.94 -33.15 -11.17
C PHE A 410 15.43 -34.26 -10.24
N SER A 411 14.81 -34.44 -9.07
CA SER A 411 15.14 -35.52 -8.13
C SER A 411 14.88 -36.90 -8.75
N VAL A 412 13.76 -37.07 -9.44
CA VAL A 412 13.45 -38.31 -10.18
C VAL A 412 14.46 -38.55 -11.30
N TYR A 413 14.82 -37.50 -12.05
CA TYR A 413 15.87 -37.59 -13.07
C TYR A 413 17.21 -38.00 -12.47
N LEU A 414 17.61 -37.38 -11.37
CA LEU A 414 18.88 -37.63 -10.69
C LEU A 414 18.96 -39.06 -10.14
N VAL A 415 17.89 -39.57 -9.52
CA VAL A 415 17.83 -40.95 -9.02
C VAL A 415 17.93 -41.96 -10.17
N ARG A 416 17.24 -41.70 -11.30
CA ARG A 416 17.29 -42.58 -12.48
C ARG A 416 18.65 -42.60 -13.16
N ASN A 417 19.37 -41.48 -13.15
CA ASN A 417 20.65 -41.31 -13.85
C ASN A 417 21.84 -41.17 -12.90
N TRP A 418 21.71 -41.60 -11.63
CA TRP A 418 22.69 -41.33 -10.58
C TRP A 418 24.12 -41.75 -10.93
N LYS A 419 24.26 -42.88 -11.63
CA LYS A 419 25.56 -43.43 -12.03
C LYS A 419 26.24 -42.64 -13.15
N GLU A 420 25.46 -41.93 -13.97
CA GLU A 420 25.93 -41.17 -15.14
C GLU A 420 26.00 -39.67 -14.85
N PHE A 421 25.29 -39.20 -13.83
CA PHE A 421 25.23 -37.79 -13.46
C PHE A 421 26.54 -37.32 -12.84
N LYS A 422 27.21 -36.40 -13.54
CA LYS A 422 28.40 -35.70 -13.04
C LYS A 422 27.97 -34.40 -12.38
N ILE A 423 28.19 -34.28 -11.07
CA ILE A 423 27.82 -33.08 -10.27
C ILE A 423 28.44 -31.80 -10.84
N PHE A 424 29.66 -31.87 -11.38
CA PHE A 424 30.33 -30.74 -12.04
C PHE A 424 30.44 -30.94 -13.56
N GLY A 425 29.54 -31.76 -14.13
CA GLY A 425 29.48 -32.01 -15.56
C GLY A 425 28.72 -30.94 -16.34
N PRO A 426 28.70 -31.05 -17.68
CA PRO A 426 28.08 -30.08 -18.59
C PRO A 426 26.56 -30.00 -18.47
N HIS A 427 25.91 -31.01 -17.89
CA HIS A 427 24.46 -31.04 -17.66
C HIS A 427 24.07 -30.52 -16.27
N SER A 428 25.05 -30.20 -15.43
CA SER A 428 24.81 -29.69 -14.10
C SER A 428 24.67 -28.18 -14.10
N LEU A 429 23.72 -27.69 -13.31
CA LEU A 429 23.55 -26.28 -12.99
C LEU A 429 24.32 -25.88 -11.73
N VAL A 430 25.03 -26.81 -11.07
CA VAL A 430 25.82 -26.52 -9.87
C VAL A 430 27.05 -25.68 -10.25
N PRO A 431 27.24 -24.50 -9.65
CA PRO A 431 28.44 -23.69 -9.87
C PRO A 431 29.72 -24.43 -9.48
N ASN A 432 30.80 -24.22 -10.23
CA ASN A 432 32.10 -24.84 -10.01
C ASN A 432 33.26 -23.86 -10.28
N LEU A 433 34.51 -24.31 -10.12
CA LEU A 433 35.68 -23.44 -10.27
C LEU A 433 35.92 -22.93 -11.71
N GLN A 434 35.42 -23.64 -12.72
CA GLN A 434 35.45 -23.17 -14.11
C GLN A 434 34.60 -21.91 -14.26
N ASP A 435 33.44 -21.83 -13.58
CA ASP A 435 32.57 -20.65 -13.65
C ASP A 435 33.28 -19.37 -13.14
N LEU A 436 34.15 -19.51 -12.14
CA LEU A 436 34.99 -18.41 -11.66
C LEU A 436 36.03 -18.01 -12.72
N GLY A 437 36.66 -18.98 -13.38
CA GLY A 437 37.58 -18.74 -14.50
C GLY A 437 36.90 -18.05 -15.68
N ASP A 438 35.70 -18.50 -16.02
CA ASP A 438 34.85 -17.95 -17.08
C ASP A 438 34.40 -16.52 -16.76
N MET A 439 34.07 -16.23 -15.50
CA MET A 439 33.78 -14.87 -15.04
C MET A 439 35.01 -13.96 -15.16
N VAL A 440 36.19 -14.42 -14.72
CA VAL A 440 37.44 -13.66 -14.87
C VAL A 440 37.77 -13.41 -16.35
N ALA A 441 37.57 -14.41 -17.21
CA ALA A 441 37.73 -14.26 -18.67
C ALA A 441 36.74 -13.24 -19.24
N MET A 442 35.49 -13.24 -18.78
CA MET A 442 34.48 -12.27 -19.18
C MET A 442 34.87 -10.85 -18.80
N PHE A 443 35.32 -10.61 -17.56
CA PHE A 443 35.82 -9.29 -17.17
C PHE A 443 37.09 -8.89 -17.93
N THR A 444 37.97 -9.84 -18.23
CA THR A 444 39.15 -9.61 -19.08
C THR A 444 38.74 -9.15 -20.47
N TRP A 445 37.69 -9.76 -21.05
CA TRP A 445 37.10 -9.32 -22.31
C TRP A 445 36.41 -7.95 -22.21
N PHE A 446 35.64 -7.68 -21.15
CA PHE A 446 35.01 -6.37 -20.92
C PHE A 446 36.04 -5.23 -20.97
N PHE A 447 37.20 -5.42 -20.36
CA PHE A 447 38.30 -4.44 -20.39
C PHE A 447 39.18 -4.52 -21.65
N GLY A 448 38.86 -5.39 -22.61
CA GLY A 448 39.57 -5.53 -23.88
C GLY A 448 40.95 -6.15 -23.78
N ARG A 449 41.22 -6.88 -22.69
CA ARG A 449 42.50 -7.52 -22.41
C ARG A 449 42.55 -8.99 -22.87
N GLY A 450 41.48 -9.49 -23.45
CA GLY A 450 41.37 -10.87 -23.93
C GLY A 450 40.24 -11.07 -24.94
N PRO A 451 40.18 -12.24 -25.59
CA PRO A 451 39.09 -12.61 -26.49
C PRO A 451 37.78 -12.82 -25.73
N ARG A 452 36.64 -12.78 -26.44
CA ARG A 452 35.34 -13.16 -25.88
C ARG A 452 35.42 -14.63 -25.40
N PRO A 453 35.06 -14.92 -24.14
CA PRO A 453 35.05 -16.30 -23.65
C PRO A 453 34.02 -17.15 -24.40
N ILE A 454 34.34 -18.43 -24.54
CA ILE A 454 33.44 -19.46 -25.05
C ILE A 454 32.87 -20.24 -23.88
N PHE A 455 31.59 -20.59 -23.94
CA PHE A 455 30.89 -21.25 -22.85
C PHE A 455 30.41 -22.64 -23.26
N ASP A 456 30.14 -23.47 -22.25
CA ASP A 456 29.52 -24.77 -22.41
C ASP A 456 27.99 -24.62 -22.52
N ARG A 457 27.26 -25.70 -22.26
CA ARG A 457 25.79 -25.73 -22.23
C ARG A 457 25.19 -24.63 -21.34
N TRP A 458 25.84 -24.31 -20.22
CA TRP A 458 25.41 -23.29 -19.27
C TRP A 458 26.55 -22.32 -18.99
N ALA A 459 26.35 -21.04 -19.24
CA ALA A 459 27.24 -19.98 -18.80
C ALA A 459 27.06 -19.69 -17.29
N TYR A 460 28.06 -19.08 -16.66
CA TYR A 460 28.02 -18.80 -15.23
C TYR A 460 26.85 -17.89 -14.82
N TRP A 461 26.46 -16.92 -15.67
CA TRP A 461 25.31 -16.06 -15.41
C TRP A 461 23.99 -16.81 -15.59
N GLU A 462 23.89 -17.79 -16.49
CA GLU A 462 22.69 -18.62 -16.61
C GLU A 462 22.51 -19.52 -15.38
N LYS A 463 23.62 -20.06 -14.85
CA LYS A 463 23.60 -20.77 -13.57
C LYS A 463 23.21 -19.85 -12.42
N PHE A 464 23.73 -18.62 -12.41
CA PHE A 464 23.32 -17.62 -11.42
C PHE A 464 21.83 -17.28 -11.56
N ASP A 465 21.33 -16.97 -12.76
CA ASP A 465 19.92 -16.70 -13.05
C ASP A 465 19.02 -17.89 -12.70
N TYR A 466 19.55 -19.13 -12.73
CA TYR A 466 18.84 -20.31 -12.25
C TYR A 466 18.82 -20.38 -10.72
N TRP A 467 19.95 -20.19 -10.03
CA TRP A 467 20.03 -20.34 -8.57
C TRP A 467 19.51 -19.13 -7.78
N ALA A 468 19.63 -17.92 -8.31
CA ALA A 468 19.18 -16.71 -7.64
C ALA A 468 17.69 -16.77 -7.29
N PRO A 469 16.79 -17.16 -8.22
CA PRO A 469 15.41 -17.46 -7.87
C PRO A 469 15.28 -18.54 -6.82
N PHE A 470 16.05 -19.64 -6.83
CA PHE A 470 15.92 -20.70 -5.81
C PHE A 470 16.19 -20.20 -4.39
N TRP A 471 17.20 -19.35 -4.23
CA TRP A 471 17.48 -18.72 -2.95
C TRP A 471 16.38 -17.74 -2.56
N GLY A 472 16.00 -16.85 -3.48
CA GLY A 472 14.91 -15.90 -3.23
C GLY A 472 13.59 -16.58 -2.91
N MET A 473 13.30 -17.70 -3.58
CA MET A 473 12.14 -18.56 -3.36
C MET A 473 12.10 -19.15 -1.96
N ALA A 474 13.23 -19.59 -1.42
CA ALA A 474 13.29 -20.06 -0.04
C ALA A 474 12.98 -18.91 0.93
N ILE A 475 13.57 -17.74 0.71
CA ILE A 475 13.41 -16.57 1.58
C ILE A 475 11.97 -16.02 1.52
N ILE A 476 11.47 -15.69 0.33
CA ILE A 476 10.13 -15.15 0.12
C ILE A 476 9.04 -16.19 0.37
N GLY A 477 9.29 -17.46 0.05
CA GLY A 477 8.36 -18.56 0.27
C GLY A 477 8.18 -18.90 1.75
N VAL A 478 9.28 -18.94 2.53
CA VAL A 478 9.20 -19.19 3.98
C VAL A 478 8.57 -18.00 4.69
N SER A 479 9.03 -16.77 4.43
CA SER A 479 8.45 -15.57 5.03
C SER A 479 6.97 -15.38 4.63
N GLY A 480 6.61 -15.67 3.39
CA GLY A 480 5.23 -15.65 2.91
C GLY A 480 4.36 -16.70 3.59
N ALA A 481 4.85 -17.94 3.74
CA ALA A 481 4.15 -18.99 4.47
C ALA A 481 3.95 -18.63 5.95
N MET A 482 4.95 -18.01 6.58
CA MET A 482 4.85 -17.53 7.96
C MET A 482 3.66 -16.57 8.12
N MET A 483 3.50 -15.63 7.20
CA MET A 483 2.43 -14.62 7.19
C MET A 483 1.08 -15.18 6.71
N TRP A 484 1.08 -16.20 5.83
CA TRP A 484 -0.15 -16.87 5.39
C TRP A 484 -0.76 -17.71 6.52
N PHE A 485 0.07 -18.34 7.35
CA PHE A 485 -0.38 -19.16 8.47
C PHE A 485 0.02 -18.55 9.82
N PRO A 486 -0.48 -17.35 10.19
CA PRO A 486 0.04 -16.60 11.33
C PRO A 486 -0.24 -17.30 12.67
N ALA A 487 -1.39 -17.98 12.81
CA ALA A 487 -1.70 -18.78 14.01
C ALA A 487 -0.70 -19.92 14.23
N LEU A 488 -0.38 -20.66 13.17
CA LEU A 488 0.60 -21.75 13.22
C LEU A 488 2.00 -21.19 13.52
N THR A 489 2.42 -20.15 12.82
CA THR A 489 3.73 -19.51 13.03
C THR A 489 3.87 -19.01 14.47
N ALA A 490 2.88 -18.28 14.98
CA ALA A 490 2.91 -17.73 16.33
C ALA A 490 2.78 -18.80 17.43
N SER A 491 2.35 -20.03 17.09
CA SER A 491 2.31 -21.14 18.05
C SER A 491 3.72 -21.63 18.41
N VAL A 492 4.69 -21.39 17.53
CA VAL A 492 6.09 -21.83 17.69
C VAL A 492 7.09 -20.67 17.78
N LEU A 493 6.77 -19.51 17.21
CA LEU A 493 7.68 -18.35 17.12
C LEU A 493 7.06 -17.11 17.76
N PRO A 494 7.88 -16.20 18.30
CA PRO A 494 7.41 -14.94 18.84
C PRO A 494 6.97 -13.98 17.73
N GLY A 495 5.99 -13.12 18.01
CA GLY A 495 5.36 -12.24 17.04
C GLY A 495 6.27 -11.17 16.42
N TRP A 496 7.42 -10.84 17.03
CA TRP A 496 8.40 -9.95 16.38
C TRP A 496 9.00 -10.58 15.12
N VAL A 497 8.90 -11.91 14.97
CA VAL A 497 9.29 -12.61 13.73
C VAL A 497 8.43 -12.16 12.55
N PHE A 498 7.15 -11.80 12.76
CA PHE A 498 6.34 -11.23 11.68
C PHE A 498 6.90 -9.90 11.21
N ASN A 499 7.37 -9.04 12.12
CA ASN A 499 8.00 -7.78 11.73
C ASN A 499 9.23 -8.01 10.83
N VAL A 500 10.09 -8.99 11.18
CA VAL A 500 11.26 -9.35 10.36
C VAL A 500 10.85 -10.02 9.05
N ALA A 501 9.88 -10.93 9.09
CA ALA A 501 9.38 -11.63 7.92
C ALA A 501 8.80 -10.65 6.89
N THR A 502 8.05 -9.64 7.32
CA THR A 502 7.54 -8.59 6.42
C THR A 502 8.66 -7.80 5.75
N ILE A 503 9.71 -7.42 6.49
CA ILE A 503 10.88 -6.72 5.93
C ILE A 503 11.56 -7.61 4.88
N VAL A 504 11.94 -8.84 5.27
CA VAL A 504 12.68 -9.75 4.39
C VAL A 504 11.85 -10.13 3.16
N HIS A 505 10.55 -10.36 3.33
CA HIS A 505 9.64 -10.67 2.21
C HIS A 505 9.53 -9.50 1.24
N GLY A 506 9.33 -8.28 1.75
CA GLY A 506 9.20 -7.07 0.93
C GLY A 506 10.49 -6.73 0.17
N GLU A 507 11.63 -6.75 0.85
CA GLU A 507 12.93 -6.43 0.25
C GLU A 507 13.38 -7.51 -0.76
N GLU A 508 13.13 -8.80 -0.48
CA GLU A 508 13.39 -9.88 -1.43
C GLU A 508 12.47 -9.79 -2.65
N ALA A 509 11.20 -9.42 -2.46
CA ALA A 509 10.28 -9.18 -3.57
C ALA A 509 10.75 -8.03 -4.46
N PHE A 510 11.25 -6.95 -3.86
CA PHE A 510 11.87 -5.83 -4.59
C PHE A 510 13.11 -6.29 -5.36
N LEU A 511 14.02 -7.01 -4.69
CA LEU A 511 15.22 -7.59 -5.30
C LEU A 511 14.86 -8.44 -6.52
N ALA A 512 13.92 -9.37 -6.36
CA ALA A 512 13.46 -10.25 -7.43
C ALA A 512 12.83 -9.47 -8.59
N ALA A 513 11.93 -8.51 -8.32
CA ALA A 513 11.29 -7.71 -9.34
C ALA A 513 12.31 -6.92 -10.18
N VAL A 514 13.21 -6.20 -9.51
CA VAL A 514 14.23 -5.39 -10.19
C VAL A 514 15.20 -6.28 -10.96
N PHE A 515 15.67 -7.37 -10.35
CA PHE A 515 16.61 -8.29 -11.02
C PHE A 515 15.97 -8.93 -12.26
N LEU A 516 14.73 -9.44 -12.15
CA LEU A 516 14.07 -10.12 -13.25
C LEU A 516 13.73 -9.18 -14.41
N PHE A 517 13.23 -7.98 -14.13
CA PHE A 517 12.81 -7.04 -15.18
C PHE A 517 13.94 -6.16 -15.71
N SER A 518 15.12 -6.17 -15.08
CA SER A 518 16.32 -5.47 -15.60
C SER A 518 17.40 -6.45 -16.08
N VAL A 519 18.02 -7.22 -15.18
CA VAL A 519 19.18 -8.06 -15.46
C VAL A 519 18.79 -9.28 -16.29
N HIS A 520 17.75 -10.01 -15.89
CA HIS A 520 17.31 -11.18 -16.66
C HIS A 520 16.77 -10.76 -18.04
N PHE A 521 15.95 -9.71 -18.13
CA PHE A 521 15.54 -9.15 -19.42
C PHE A 521 16.72 -8.69 -20.26
N PHE A 522 17.77 -8.12 -19.65
CA PHE A 522 18.99 -7.80 -20.37
C PHE A 522 19.66 -9.06 -20.92
N ASN A 523 19.93 -10.06 -20.07
CA ASN A 523 20.59 -11.31 -20.43
C ASN A 523 19.88 -12.05 -21.57
N VAL A 524 18.55 -11.96 -21.65
CA VAL A 524 17.77 -12.73 -22.63
C VAL A 524 17.34 -11.88 -23.84
N HIS A 525 16.93 -10.63 -23.65
CA HIS A 525 16.26 -9.82 -24.68
C HIS A 525 17.02 -8.57 -25.10
N PHE A 526 17.72 -7.90 -24.18
CA PHE A 526 18.36 -6.60 -24.47
C PHE A 526 19.86 -6.67 -24.72
N ARG A 527 20.46 -7.87 -24.71
CA ARG A 527 21.78 -8.05 -25.31
C ARG A 527 21.73 -7.57 -26.76
N PRO A 528 22.68 -6.72 -27.19
CA PRO A 528 22.73 -6.22 -28.56
C PRO A 528 22.53 -7.29 -29.63
N ASP A 529 23.02 -8.51 -29.42
CA ASP A 529 22.93 -9.64 -30.35
C ASP A 529 21.55 -10.34 -30.38
N LYS A 530 20.67 -10.07 -29.39
CA LYS A 530 19.32 -10.65 -29.25
C LYS A 530 18.19 -9.63 -29.36
N PHE A 531 18.52 -8.35 -29.41
CA PHE A 531 17.55 -7.26 -29.47
C PHE A 531 16.69 -7.36 -30.74
N PRO A 532 15.36 -7.13 -30.67
CA PRO A 532 14.60 -6.60 -29.52
C PRO A 532 14.04 -7.65 -28.54
N GLN A 533 14.00 -8.93 -28.92
CA GLN A 533 13.49 -10.01 -28.08
C GLN A 533 13.94 -11.37 -28.59
N ASP A 534 14.09 -12.31 -27.66
CA ASP A 534 14.36 -13.72 -27.92
C ASP A 534 13.05 -14.51 -27.71
N ILE A 535 12.73 -15.40 -28.66
CA ILE A 535 11.50 -16.19 -28.65
C ILE A 535 11.74 -17.69 -28.44
N VAL A 536 12.99 -18.12 -28.23
CA VAL A 536 13.38 -19.54 -28.10
C VAL A 536 12.64 -20.20 -26.94
N MET A 537 12.37 -19.47 -25.85
CA MET A 537 11.59 -20.00 -24.74
C MET A 537 10.12 -20.27 -25.11
N PHE A 538 9.57 -19.57 -26.09
CA PHE A 538 8.18 -19.73 -26.53
C PHE A 538 8.05 -20.63 -27.75
N THR A 539 9.08 -20.76 -28.60
CA THR A 539 9.08 -21.69 -29.75
C THR A 539 9.67 -23.06 -29.40
N GLY A 540 10.63 -23.09 -28.47
CA GLY A 540 11.42 -24.27 -28.11
C GLY A 540 12.55 -24.60 -29.08
N ALA A 541 12.75 -23.81 -30.13
CA ALA A 541 13.70 -24.07 -31.20
C ALA A 541 14.60 -22.86 -31.45
N MET A 542 15.89 -23.12 -31.64
CA MET A 542 16.95 -22.13 -31.86
C MET A 542 17.62 -22.38 -33.21
N PRO A 543 17.94 -21.36 -34.02
CA PRO A 543 18.70 -21.53 -35.24
C PRO A 543 20.04 -22.26 -35.00
N LEU A 544 20.42 -23.18 -35.87
CA LEU A 544 21.65 -23.97 -35.67
C LEU A 544 22.93 -23.12 -35.62
N GLU A 545 23.02 -22.06 -36.44
CA GLU A 545 24.19 -21.17 -36.44
C GLU A 545 24.31 -20.38 -35.13
N GLU A 546 23.19 -19.98 -34.54
CA GLU A 546 23.14 -19.32 -33.24
C GLU A 546 23.58 -20.28 -32.12
N PHE A 547 23.11 -21.52 -32.17
CA PHE A 547 23.50 -22.56 -31.21
C PHE A 547 25.01 -22.86 -31.23
N LYS A 548 25.65 -22.82 -32.41
CA LYS A 548 27.11 -22.99 -32.53
C LYS A 548 27.90 -21.86 -31.85
N ASP A 549 27.37 -20.64 -31.90
CA ASP A 549 28.04 -19.46 -31.35
C ASP A 549 27.83 -19.36 -29.83
N GLU A 550 26.59 -19.46 -29.35
CA GLU A 550 26.29 -19.31 -27.92
C GLU A 550 26.67 -20.54 -27.09
N HIS A 551 26.64 -21.74 -27.67
CA HIS A 551 26.87 -23.01 -26.97
C HIS A 551 27.92 -23.87 -27.68
N THR A 552 29.07 -23.27 -28.05
CA THR A 552 30.11 -23.90 -28.86
C THR A 552 30.58 -25.26 -28.32
N LEU A 553 30.83 -25.38 -27.01
CA LEU A 553 31.30 -26.65 -26.44
C LEU A 553 30.17 -27.70 -26.36
N GLU A 554 28.92 -27.28 -26.17
CA GLU A 554 27.77 -28.22 -26.26
C GLU A 554 27.61 -28.73 -27.69
N TYR A 555 27.71 -27.84 -28.67
CA TYR A 555 27.65 -28.20 -30.09
C TYR A 555 28.75 -29.18 -30.47
N GLN A 556 30.01 -28.90 -30.13
CA GLN A 556 31.15 -29.80 -30.41
C GLN A 556 30.91 -31.18 -29.81
N ARG A 557 30.46 -31.24 -28.55
CA ARG A 557 30.14 -32.50 -27.88
C ARG A 557 29.02 -33.27 -28.58
N LEU A 558 27.95 -32.60 -29.00
CA LEU A 558 26.83 -33.25 -29.71
C LEU A 558 27.23 -33.78 -31.09
N VAL A 559 28.19 -33.13 -31.76
CA VAL A 559 28.77 -33.63 -33.01
C VAL A 559 29.64 -34.85 -32.74
N GLU A 560 30.51 -34.79 -31.73
CA GLU A 560 31.40 -35.89 -31.36
C GLU A 560 30.64 -37.15 -30.90
N THR A 561 29.53 -36.99 -30.18
CA THR A 561 28.70 -38.11 -29.72
C THR A 561 27.69 -38.60 -30.76
N GLY A 562 27.53 -37.90 -31.89
CA GLY A 562 26.51 -38.20 -32.89
C GLY A 562 25.07 -37.88 -32.46
N GLU A 563 24.87 -37.21 -31.31
CA GLU A 563 23.54 -36.89 -30.79
C GLU A 563 22.90 -35.65 -31.44
N LEU A 564 23.66 -34.87 -32.23
CA LEU A 564 23.15 -33.65 -32.85
C LEU A 564 21.91 -33.92 -33.71
N GLU A 565 21.91 -35.01 -34.50
CA GLU A 565 20.81 -35.36 -35.40
C GLU A 565 19.47 -35.54 -34.68
N ASN A 566 19.51 -36.09 -33.46
CA ASN A 566 18.32 -36.32 -32.63
C ASN A 566 17.71 -35.01 -32.09
N ARG A 567 18.46 -33.90 -32.13
CA ARG A 567 18.00 -32.59 -31.67
C ARG A 567 17.62 -31.64 -32.79
N LEU A 568 17.89 -32.01 -34.05
CA LEU A 568 17.53 -31.18 -35.19
C LEU A 568 16.01 -31.21 -35.41
N VAL A 569 15.43 -30.03 -35.59
CA VAL A 569 14.00 -29.82 -35.87
C VAL A 569 13.82 -28.85 -37.02
N GLU A 570 12.64 -28.89 -37.63
CA GLU A 570 12.22 -27.89 -38.62
C GLU A 570 12.04 -26.51 -37.98
N ALA A 571 12.09 -25.48 -38.83
CA ALA A 571 11.82 -24.11 -38.41
C ALA A 571 10.42 -24.00 -37.78
N PRO A 572 10.26 -23.20 -36.71
CA PRO A 572 8.92 -22.88 -36.19
C PRO A 572 8.03 -22.29 -37.28
N SER A 573 6.74 -22.64 -37.26
CA SER A 573 5.79 -22.10 -38.24
C SER A 573 5.70 -20.56 -38.13
N ALA A 574 5.37 -19.90 -39.25
CA ALA A 574 5.21 -18.45 -39.26
C ALA A 574 4.17 -17.95 -38.23
N PRO A 575 2.99 -18.59 -38.05
CA PRO A 575 2.05 -18.22 -36.99
C PRO A 575 2.67 -18.36 -35.59
N MET A 576 3.35 -19.46 -35.31
CA MET A 576 3.96 -19.71 -33.99
C MET A 576 5.02 -18.65 -33.66
N THR A 577 5.84 -18.29 -34.65
CA THR A 577 6.85 -17.24 -34.52
C THR A 577 6.19 -15.88 -34.25
N PHE A 578 5.14 -15.54 -34.99
CA PHE A 578 4.41 -14.29 -34.82
C PHE A 578 3.78 -14.17 -33.42
N PHE A 579 3.01 -15.17 -33.00
CA PHE A 579 2.37 -15.14 -31.67
C PHE A 579 3.37 -15.17 -30.53
N SER A 580 4.49 -15.87 -30.68
CA SER A 580 5.58 -15.86 -29.68
C SER A 580 6.20 -14.47 -29.52
N LYS A 581 6.35 -13.71 -30.62
CA LYS A 581 6.83 -12.33 -30.59
C LYS A 581 5.84 -11.37 -29.94
N VAL A 582 4.55 -11.54 -30.22
CA VAL A 582 3.50 -10.72 -29.59
C VAL A 582 3.44 -11.00 -28.08
N LEU A 583 3.48 -12.28 -27.69
CA LEU A 583 3.49 -12.69 -26.30
C LEU A 583 4.73 -12.16 -25.57
N GLY A 584 5.93 -12.38 -26.14
CA GLY A 584 7.20 -11.90 -25.57
C GLY A 584 7.20 -10.38 -25.38
N ALA A 585 6.84 -9.62 -26.42
CA ALA A 585 6.75 -8.16 -26.33
C ALA A 585 5.74 -7.70 -25.26
N THR A 586 4.58 -8.36 -25.15
CA THR A 586 3.57 -8.04 -24.14
C THR A 586 4.11 -8.25 -22.72
N LEU A 587 4.74 -9.41 -22.46
CA LEU A 587 5.34 -9.73 -21.16
C LEU A 587 6.47 -8.75 -20.80
N ILE A 588 7.31 -8.37 -21.77
CA ILE A 588 8.38 -7.40 -21.56
C ILE A 588 7.79 -6.03 -21.20
N ILE A 589 6.78 -5.54 -21.93
CA ILE A 589 6.14 -4.25 -21.66
C ILE A 589 5.52 -4.23 -20.26
N ILE A 590 4.82 -5.30 -19.88
CA ILE A 590 4.25 -5.43 -18.52
C ILE A 590 5.37 -5.43 -17.48
N GLY A 591 6.42 -6.24 -17.67
CA GLY A 591 7.55 -6.33 -16.74
C GLY A 591 8.27 -4.99 -16.57
N LEU A 592 8.52 -4.26 -17.66
CA LEU A 592 9.11 -2.91 -17.62
C LEU A 592 8.19 -1.89 -16.96
N THR A 593 6.88 -1.99 -17.16
CA THR A 593 5.91 -1.12 -16.49
C THR A 593 5.95 -1.37 -14.98
N LEU A 594 5.93 -2.63 -14.55
CA LEU A 594 6.09 -3.01 -13.14
C LEU A 594 7.42 -2.53 -12.58
N LEU A 595 8.52 -2.67 -13.32
CA LEU A 595 9.83 -2.17 -12.92
C LEU A 595 9.82 -0.67 -12.65
N VAL A 596 9.22 0.13 -13.55
CA VAL A 596 9.11 1.58 -13.37
C VAL A 596 8.32 1.91 -12.11
N LEU A 597 7.13 1.30 -11.93
CA LEU A 597 6.30 1.54 -10.74
C LEU A 597 7.03 1.21 -9.43
N VAL A 598 7.76 0.09 -9.42
CA VAL A 598 8.51 -0.38 -8.25
C VAL A 598 9.70 0.53 -7.95
N LEU A 599 10.47 0.94 -8.98
CA LEU A 599 11.63 1.82 -8.79
C LEU A 599 11.23 3.23 -8.35
N THR A 600 10.18 3.82 -8.95
CA THR A 600 9.73 5.16 -8.55
C THR A 600 9.22 5.16 -7.11
N ALA A 601 8.43 4.15 -6.74
CA ALA A 601 7.92 4.02 -5.38
C ALA A 601 9.06 3.82 -4.36
N PHE A 602 10.03 2.96 -4.65
CA PHE A 602 11.17 2.72 -3.75
C PHE A 602 12.05 3.96 -3.59
N TRP A 603 12.34 4.69 -4.68
CA TRP A 603 13.14 5.91 -4.64
C TRP A 603 12.49 6.98 -3.77
N GLU A 604 11.20 7.21 -3.95
CA GLU A 604 10.45 8.17 -3.14
C GLU A 604 10.25 7.70 -1.70
N HIS A 605 10.24 6.40 -1.43
CA HIS A 605 10.11 5.83 -0.08
C HIS A 605 11.41 5.85 0.72
N THR A 606 12.57 5.82 0.05
CA THR A 606 13.89 5.77 0.72
C THR A 606 14.56 7.13 0.88
N ILE A 607 14.11 8.15 0.13
CA ILE A 607 14.69 9.50 0.13
C ILE A 607 13.78 10.52 0.84
N ALA A 608 12.49 10.23 0.97
CA ALA A 608 11.58 10.95 1.87
C ALA A 608 11.87 10.54 3.32
#